data_AF-A0A1F2EZB0-F1
#
_entry.id   AF-A0A1F2EZB0-F1
#
_cell.length_a   1.000
_cell.length_b   1.000
_cell.length_c   1.000
_cell.angle_alpha   90.00
_cell.angle_beta   90.00
_cell.angle_gamma   90.00
#
_symmetry.space_group_name_H-M   'P 1'
#
loop_
_entity.id
_entity.type
_entity.pdbx_description
1 polymer ?
#
loop_
_entity_poly.entity_id
_entity_poly.type
_entity_poly.pdbx_seq_one_letter_code
_entity_poly.pdbx_strand_id
1 'polypeptide(L)'
;MAYENARAALADLIRLVPDFPSDGVLFEDLSPVLADPEGFRLIVDEVAEACRGFGADVIGGLDARGFLIGSAVADSMGLGVLAVRKKGKLPPPVHTESYDLEYGSAALEVPASGLDLEGKRVVLVDDVLATGGTMAAARSLLEKCGAEVTGLCAVLEVQGLGGRDRLSDLPLYVVNNPPAGGVEARSGAEDG
;
A
#
# COMPACT_ATOMS: atom_id res chain seq x y z
N MET A 1 12.53 13.61 19.61
CA MET A 1 11.98 12.43 18.95
C MET A 1 11.58 11.47 20.04
N ALA A 2 10.28 11.21 20.17
CA ALA A 2 9.68 10.25 21.09
C ALA A 2 9.92 8.81 20.63
N TYR A 3 10.13 8.59 19.32
CA TYR A 3 10.29 7.27 18.73
C TYR A 3 11.61 7.16 17.96
N GLU A 4 12.26 6.01 18.03
CA GLU A 4 13.49 5.74 17.29
C GLU A 4 13.24 5.51 15.80
N ASN A 5 12.12 4.86 15.46
CA ASN A 5 11.71 4.50 14.10
C ASN A 5 10.20 4.22 14.06
N ALA A 6 9.64 3.95 12.88
CA ALA A 6 8.19 3.74 12.73
C ALA A 6 7.69 2.53 13.51
N ARG A 7 8.47 1.46 13.62
CA ARG A 7 8.10 0.26 14.41
C ARG A 7 7.97 0.57 15.90
N ALA A 8 8.82 1.44 16.45
CA ALA A 8 8.71 1.89 17.84
C ALA A 8 7.42 2.69 18.06
N ALA A 9 7.06 3.59 17.12
CA ALA A 9 5.80 4.32 17.16
C ALA A 9 4.58 3.37 17.05
N LEU A 10 4.63 2.38 16.16
CA LEU A 10 3.60 1.36 16.03
C LEU A 10 3.40 0.56 17.32
N ALA A 11 4.49 0.10 17.94
CA ALA A 11 4.42 -0.67 19.18
C ALA A 11 3.83 0.11 20.37
N ASP A 12 4.01 1.44 20.41
CA ASP A 12 3.51 2.31 21.48
C ASP A 12 2.06 2.75 21.23
N LEU A 13 1.71 3.07 19.98
CA LEU A 13 0.47 3.78 19.66
C LEU A 13 -0.63 2.89 19.05
N ILE A 14 -0.32 1.70 18.52
CA ILE A 14 -1.35 0.82 17.97
C ILE A 14 -2.37 0.51 19.07
N ARG A 15 -3.64 0.75 18.76
CA ARG A 15 -4.74 0.34 19.61
C ARG A 15 -5.20 -1.06 19.20
N LEU A 16 -5.07 -2.02 20.11
CA LEU A 16 -5.59 -3.36 19.91
C LEU A 16 -7.09 -3.40 20.22
N VAL A 17 -7.90 -3.89 19.29
CA VAL A 17 -9.34 -4.03 19.43
C VAL A 17 -9.73 -5.50 19.23
N PRO A 18 -10.07 -6.24 20.30
CA PRO A 18 -10.49 -7.64 20.17
C PRO A 18 -11.87 -7.74 19.51
N ASP A 19 -12.12 -8.89 18.86
CA ASP A 19 -13.38 -9.29 18.26
C ASP A 19 -13.93 -8.31 17.21
N PHE A 20 -13.04 -7.73 16.41
CA PHE A 20 -13.39 -6.82 15.32
C PHE A 20 -12.67 -7.19 14.02
N PRO A 21 -13.36 -7.21 12.85
CA PRO A 21 -14.79 -6.95 12.66
C PRO A 21 -15.70 -8.12 13.05
N SER A 22 -15.14 -9.23 13.54
CA SER A 22 -15.85 -10.43 13.97
C SER A 22 -15.12 -11.12 15.12
N ASP A 23 -15.85 -11.95 15.85
CA ASP A 23 -15.33 -12.75 16.96
C ASP A 23 -14.04 -13.51 16.59
N GLY A 24 -13.06 -13.49 17.50
CA GLY A 24 -11.77 -14.16 17.34
C GLY A 24 -10.72 -13.38 16.54
N VAL A 25 -11.07 -12.20 15.98
CA VAL A 25 -10.11 -11.34 15.25
C VAL A 25 -9.57 -10.26 16.18
N LEU A 26 -8.24 -10.15 16.30
CA LEU A 26 -7.58 -9.02 16.94
C LEU A 26 -7.30 -7.95 15.88
N PHE A 27 -8.01 -6.83 15.95
CA PHE A 27 -7.82 -5.72 15.03
C PHE A 27 -6.75 -4.75 15.54
N GLU A 28 -5.78 -4.45 14.70
CA GLU A 28 -4.74 -3.44 14.95
C GLU A 28 -5.21 -2.09 14.39
N ASP A 29 -5.77 -1.24 15.25
CA ASP A 29 -6.24 0.09 14.87
C ASP A 29 -5.08 1.08 14.77
N LEU A 30 -4.73 1.44 13.53
CA LEU A 30 -3.66 2.37 13.19
C LEU A 30 -4.04 3.84 13.47
N SER A 31 -5.30 4.14 13.77
CA SER A 31 -5.80 5.52 13.92
C SER A 31 -4.99 6.38 14.89
N PRO A 32 -4.56 5.90 16.09
CA PRO A 32 -3.76 6.72 16.99
C PRO A 32 -2.35 7.01 16.44
N VAL A 33 -1.76 6.06 15.71
CA VAL A 33 -0.44 6.25 15.08
C VAL A 33 -0.50 7.31 13.99
N LEU A 34 -1.56 7.29 13.18
CA LEU A 34 -1.80 8.30 12.14
C LEU A 34 -2.12 9.69 12.71
N ALA A 35 -2.70 9.75 13.91
CA ALA A 35 -3.02 10.99 14.61
C ALA A 35 -1.81 11.59 15.35
N ASP A 36 -0.78 10.79 15.62
CA ASP A 36 0.47 11.26 16.20
C ASP A 36 1.40 11.84 15.10
N PRO A 37 1.88 13.09 15.24
CA PRO A 37 2.67 13.73 14.19
C PRO A 37 4.04 13.07 13.97
N GLU A 38 4.64 12.46 14.99
CA GLU A 38 5.93 11.80 14.86
C GLU A 38 5.78 10.39 14.29
N GLY A 39 4.82 9.61 14.79
CA GLY A 39 4.48 8.29 14.27
C GLY A 39 4.07 8.32 12.80
N PHE A 40 3.18 9.25 12.42
CA PHE A 40 2.78 9.40 11.02
C PHE A 40 3.95 9.77 10.12
N ARG A 41 4.79 10.74 10.53
CA ARG A 41 5.97 11.15 9.75
C ARG A 41 6.95 9.98 9.56
N LEU A 42 7.23 9.21 10.61
CA LEU A 42 8.14 8.06 10.52
C LEU A 42 7.63 6.99 9.56
N ILE A 43 6.32 6.69 9.57
CA ILE A 43 5.71 5.77 8.59
C ILE A 43 5.88 6.31 7.17
N VAL A 44 5.57 7.59 6.94
CA VAL A 44 5.68 8.22 5.61
C VAL A 44 7.12 8.18 5.11
N ASP A 45 8.09 8.53 5.96
CA ASP A 45 9.51 8.56 5.61
C ASP A 45 10.01 7.16 5.19
N GLU A 46 9.71 6.11 5.97
CA GLU A 46 10.12 4.73 5.65
C GLU A 46 9.43 4.18 4.40
N VAL A 47 8.12 4.41 4.24
CA VAL A 47 7.38 3.95 3.06
C VAL A 47 7.85 4.70 1.81
N ALA A 48 8.16 5.99 1.91
CA ALA A 48 8.71 6.77 0.79
C ALA A 48 10.09 6.29 0.37
N GLU A 49 10.95 5.88 1.32
CA GLU A 49 12.22 5.25 1.01
C GLU A 49 12.04 3.94 0.23
N ALA A 50 11.13 3.06 0.68
CA ALA A 50 10.78 1.84 -0.03
C ALA A 50 10.25 2.13 -1.45
N CYS A 51 9.31 3.06 -1.59
CA CYS A 51 8.74 3.45 -2.87
C CYS A 51 9.82 4.00 -3.84
N ARG A 52 10.81 4.75 -3.32
CA ARG A 52 11.95 5.22 -4.11
C ARG A 52 12.84 4.06 -4.56
N GLY A 53 13.14 3.11 -3.67
CA GLY A 53 13.90 1.91 -3.99
C GLY A 53 13.22 1.02 -5.04
N PHE A 54 11.88 1.04 -5.08
CA PHE A 54 11.05 0.34 -6.08
C PHE A 54 10.83 1.15 -7.37
N GLY A 55 11.40 2.36 -7.47
CA GLY A 55 11.38 3.17 -8.69
C GLY A 55 10.02 3.80 -9.03
N ALA A 56 9.23 4.20 -8.03
CA ALA A 56 7.91 4.81 -8.28
C ALA A 56 7.98 6.09 -9.13
N ASP A 57 7.12 6.19 -10.15
CA ASP A 57 6.79 7.43 -10.87
C ASP A 57 5.47 8.05 -10.36
N VAL A 58 4.60 7.22 -9.79
CA VAL A 58 3.31 7.60 -9.19
C VAL A 58 2.98 6.61 -8.07
N ILE A 59 2.34 7.09 -7.00
CA ILE A 59 1.89 6.23 -5.89
C ILE A 59 0.45 5.81 -6.11
N GLY A 60 0.17 4.51 -6.07
CA GLY A 60 -1.19 3.98 -6.08
C GLY A 60 -1.71 3.77 -4.66
N GLY A 61 -2.49 4.71 -4.13
CA GLY A 61 -3.11 4.55 -2.81
C GLY A 61 -4.38 3.71 -2.89
N LEU A 62 -4.55 2.75 -1.96
CA LEU A 62 -5.74 1.89 -1.89
C LEU A 62 -6.80 2.42 -0.92
N ASP A 63 -8.08 2.28 -1.32
CA ASP A 63 -9.23 2.85 -0.59
C ASP A 63 -9.52 2.11 0.73
N ALA A 64 -9.68 2.78 1.87
CA ALA A 64 -9.58 4.23 2.09
C ALA A 64 -8.31 4.64 2.84
N ARG A 65 -7.83 3.78 3.75
CA ARG A 65 -6.78 4.14 4.70
C ARG A 65 -5.41 4.20 4.01
N GLY A 66 -5.19 3.39 2.98
CA GLY A 66 -4.05 3.54 2.08
C GLY A 66 -3.95 4.92 1.42
N PHE A 67 -5.06 5.68 1.26
CA PHE A 67 -4.98 7.06 0.75
C PHE A 67 -4.24 8.00 1.68
N LEU A 68 -4.37 7.85 3.00
CA LEU A 68 -3.74 8.75 3.97
C LEU A 68 -2.22 8.65 3.87
N ILE A 69 -1.71 7.41 3.85
CA ILE A 69 -0.28 7.13 3.77
C ILE A 69 0.22 7.39 2.35
N GLY A 70 -0.47 6.85 1.33
CA GLY A 70 -0.06 6.98 -0.06
C GLY A 70 0.00 8.43 -0.55
N SER A 71 -0.93 9.29 -0.13
CA SER A 71 -0.91 10.71 -0.50
C SER A 71 0.24 11.45 0.16
N ALA A 72 0.52 11.18 1.45
CA ALA A 72 1.64 11.80 2.14
C ALA A 72 3.01 11.32 1.61
N VAL A 73 3.11 10.04 1.25
CA VAL A 73 4.28 9.49 0.56
C VAL A 73 4.49 10.17 -0.78
N ALA A 74 3.45 10.28 -1.61
CA ALA A 74 3.52 10.97 -2.90
C ALA A 74 4.00 12.42 -2.74
N ASP A 75 3.41 13.17 -1.81
CA ASP A 75 3.79 14.54 -1.50
C ASP A 75 5.26 14.65 -1.08
N SER A 76 5.72 13.79 -0.16
CA SER A 76 7.11 13.76 0.31
C SER A 76 8.13 13.44 -0.79
N MET A 77 7.70 12.70 -1.82
CA MET A 77 8.54 12.33 -2.96
C MET A 77 8.42 13.30 -4.15
N GLY A 78 7.50 14.28 -4.09
CA GLY A 78 7.18 15.16 -5.22
C GLY A 78 6.51 14.44 -6.38
N LEU A 79 5.78 13.36 -6.11
CA LEU A 79 5.09 12.53 -7.10
C LEU A 79 3.57 12.75 -7.06
N GLY A 80 2.89 12.28 -8.11
CA GLY A 80 1.43 12.18 -8.11
C GLY A 80 0.92 10.99 -7.29
N VAL A 81 -0.36 11.03 -6.94
CA VAL A 81 -1.09 9.91 -6.33
C VAL A 81 -2.28 9.50 -7.21
N LEU A 82 -2.41 8.19 -7.46
CA LEU A 82 -3.52 7.55 -8.11
C LEU A 82 -4.41 6.89 -7.06
N ALA A 83 -5.68 7.28 -7.00
CA ALA A 83 -6.65 6.65 -6.10
C ALA A 83 -7.24 5.39 -6.75
N VAL A 84 -6.90 4.22 -6.23
CA VAL A 84 -7.53 2.95 -6.60
C VAL A 84 -8.71 2.70 -5.66
N ARG A 85 -9.93 2.76 -6.19
CA ARG A 85 -11.15 2.87 -5.38
C ARG A 85 -11.98 1.61 -5.39
N LYS A 86 -12.80 1.40 -4.35
CA LYS A 86 -13.87 0.38 -4.41
C LYS A 86 -14.92 0.79 -5.44
N LYS A 87 -15.57 -0.20 -6.04
CA LYS A 87 -16.62 -0.01 -7.05
C LYS A 87 -17.68 1.04 -6.66
N GLY A 88 -18.03 1.92 -7.60
CA GLY A 88 -19.07 2.93 -7.48
C GLY A 88 -18.64 4.19 -6.72
N LYS A 89 -17.35 4.35 -6.43
CA LYS A 89 -16.80 5.53 -5.74
C LYS A 89 -16.14 6.55 -6.69
N LEU A 90 -15.93 6.18 -7.96
CA LEU A 90 -15.41 7.06 -8.99
C LEU A 90 -16.50 7.44 -10.00
N PRO A 91 -16.45 8.66 -10.56
CA PRO A 91 -17.32 9.02 -11.67
C PRO A 91 -16.94 8.22 -12.94
N PRO A 92 -17.93 7.68 -13.68
CA PRO A 92 -17.65 6.96 -14.93
C PRO A 92 -17.16 7.90 -16.05
N PRO A 93 -16.40 7.39 -17.04
CA PRO A 93 -16.05 5.99 -17.25
C PRO A 93 -14.87 5.52 -16.38
N VAL A 94 -14.91 4.24 -15.99
CA VAL A 94 -13.90 3.59 -15.13
C VAL A 94 -13.48 2.25 -15.71
N HIS A 95 -12.23 1.86 -15.46
CA HIS A 95 -11.80 0.45 -15.55
C HIS A 95 -12.16 -0.24 -14.25
N THR A 96 -12.52 -1.52 -14.32
CA THR A 96 -12.97 -2.29 -13.15
C THR A 96 -12.29 -3.65 -13.14
N GLU A 97 -11.78 -4.06 -11.97
CA GLU A 97 -11.30 -5.41 -11.72
C GLU A 97 -12.07 -6.03 -10.56
N SER A 98 -12.75 -7.14 -10.82
CA SER A 98 -13.45 -7.93 -9.80
C SER A 98 -12.54 -9.01 -9.23
N TYR A 99 -12.69 -9.33 -7.95
CA TYR A 99 -11.98 -10.41 -7.28
C TYR A 99 -12.87 -11.11 -6.26
N ASP A 100 -12.62 -12.40 -6.06
CA ASP A 100 -13.40 -13.22 -5.16
C ASP A 100 -12.93 -13.07 -3.71
N LEU A 101 -13.90 -13.08 -2.81
CA LEU A 101 -13.72 -13.16 -1.37
C LEU A 101 -14.24 -14.52 -0.89
N GLU A 102 -13.93 -14.89 0.35
CA GLU A 102 -14.46 -16.12 0.97
C GLU A 102 -16.00 -16.14 0.94
N TYR A 103 -16.62 -14.97 1.11
CA TYR A 103 -18.05 -14.77 0.99
C TYR A 103 -18.35 -13.57 0.08
N GLY A 104 -18.50 -13.84 -1.23
CA GLY A 104 -18.92 -12.86 -2.24
C GLY A 104 -17.79 -12.40 -3.16
N SER A 105 -17.99 -11.26 -3.83
CA SER A 105 -16.99 -10.62 -4.67
C SER A 105 -16.90 -9.13 -4.36
N ALA A 106 -15.72 -8.57 -4.55
CA ALA A 106 -15.47 -7.15 -4.51
C ALA A 106 -14.87 -6.69 -5.84
N ALA A 107 -14.83 -5.37 -6.06
CA ALA A 107 -14.21 -4.82 -7.24
C ALA A 107 -13.49 -3.50 -6.94
N LEU A 108 -12.40 -3.28 -7.66
CA LEU A 108 -11.62 -2.05 -7.66
C LEU A 108 -11.79 -1.31 -8.97
N GLU A 109 -11.69 0.02 -8.93
CA GLU A 109 -11.87 0.92 -10.05
C GLU A 109 -10.77 1.99 -10.10
N VAL A 110 -10.42 2.37 -11.32
CA VAL A 110 -9.64 3.57 -11.65
C VAL A 110 -10.32 4.32 -12.81
N PRO A 111 -10.13 5.64 -12.96
CA PRO A 111 -10.69 6.37 -14.10
C PRO A 111 -10.21 5.79 -15.44
N ALA A 112 -11.13 5.61 -16.40
CA ALA A 112 -10.79 5.10 -17.74
C ALA A 112 -10.37 6.20 -18.72
N SER A 113 -10.34 7.46 -18.28
CA SER A 113 -9.95 8.60 -19.09
C SER A 113 -9.40 9.70 -18.21
N GLY A 114 -8.57 10.58 -18.79
CA GLY A 114 -7.95 11.69 -18.06
C GLY A 114 -6.71 11.32 -17.25
N LEU A 115 -6.24 10.08 -17.34
CA LEU A 115 -5.01 9.59 -16.72
C LEU A 115 -4.23 8.79 -17.77
N ASP A 116 -2.98 9.20 -18.02
CA ASP A 116 -2.05 8.44 -18.85
C ASP A 116 -1.18 7.54 -17.97
N LEU A 117 -1.50 6.25 -17.98
CA LEU A 117 -0.86 5.22 -17.16
C LEU A 117 0.14 4.37 -17.95
N GLU A 118 0.21 4.52 -19.28
CA GLU A 118 1.06 3.70 -20.14
C GLU A 118 2.54 3.86 -19.74
N GLY A 119 3.19 2.74 -19.41
CA GLY A 119 4.59 2.69 -18.98
C GLY A 119 4.89 3.37 -17.64
N LYS A 120 3.89 3.83 -16.88
CA LYS A 120 4.10 4.42 -15.56
C LYS A 120 4.45 3.34 -14.55
N ARG A 121 5.53 3.54 -13.80
CA ARG A 121 5.88 2.69 -12.66
C ARG A 121 5.08 3.08 -11.44
N VAL A 122 4.19 2.21 -11.00
CA VAL A 122 3.31 2.42 -9.86
C VAL A 122 3.79 1.58 -8.68
N VAL A 123 3.96 2.21 -7.53
CA VAL A 123 4.08 1.49 -6.25
C VAL A 123 2.75 1.59 -5.51
N LEU A 124 2.18 0.44 -5.15
CA LEU A 124 0.91 0.37 -4.42
C LEU A 124 1.16 0.54 -2.91
N VAL A 125 0.34 1.37 -2.26
CA VAL A 125 0.42 1.63 -0.82
C VAL A 125 -0.94 1.35 -0.19
N ASP A 126 -0.95 0.49 0.83
CA ASP A 126 -2.11 0.25 1.70
C ASP A 126 -1.73 0.38 3.18
N ASP A 127 -2.73 0.39 4.07
CA ASP A 127 -2.46 0.37 5.51
C ASP A 127 -2.10 -1.04 6.00
N VAL A 128 -2.80 -2.07 5.52
CA VAL A 128 -2.68 -3.45 6.04
C VAL A 128 -2.52 -4.46 4.91
N LEU A 129 -1.50 -5.31 5.00
CA LEU A 129 -1.37 -6.55 4.24
C LEU A 129 -2.03 -7.71 5.01
N ALA A 130 -3.17 -8.17 4.52
CA ALA A 130 -3.83 -9.39 5.01
C ALA A 130 -3.57 -10.58 4.07
N THR A 131 -4.57 -11.00 3.29
CA THR A 131 -4.42 -12.09 2.29
C THR A 131 -3.72 -11.66 1.01
N GLY A 132 -3.43 -10.36 0.85
CA GLY A 132 -2.86 -9.79 -0.38
C GLY A 132 -3.83 -9.67 -1.56
N GLY A 133 -5.10 -10.09 -1.41
CA GLY A 133 -6.08 -10.07 -2.51
C GLY A 133 -6.34 -8.69 -3.10
N THR A 134 -6.46 -7.66 -2.26
CA THR A 134 -6.70 -6.29 -2.72
C THR A 134 -5.53 -5.73 -3.51
N MET A 135 -4.29 -5.94 -3.06
CA MET A 135 -3.09 -5.52 -3.79
C MET A 135 -2.94 -6.27 -5.12
N ALA A 136 -3.22 -7.58 -5.14
CA ALA A 136 -3.19 -8.37 -6.38
C ALA A 136 -4.25 -7.89 -7.40
N ALA A 137 -5.48 -7.60 -6.95
CA ALA A 137 -6.52 -7.06 -7.80
C ALA A 137 -6.19 -5.65 -8.31
N ALA A 138 -5.62 -4.79 -7.45
CA ALA A 138 -5.17 -3.46 -7.83
C ALA A 138 -4.05 -3.55 -8.87
N ARG A 139 -3.10 -4.47 -8.69
CA ARG A 139 -2.05 -4.72 -9.68
C ARG A 139 -2.63 -5.12 -11.03
N SER A 140 -3.47 -6.15 -11.06
CA SER A 140 -4.14 -6.62 -12.29
C SER A 140 -4.87 -5.47 -13.00
N LEU A 141 -5.60 -4.65 -12.26
CA LEU A 141 -6.31 -3.49 -12.80
C LEU A 141 -5.35 -2.49 -13.48
N LEU A 142 -4.26 -2.12 -12.80
CA LEU A 142 -3.32 -1.14 -13.30
C LEU A 142 -2.51 -1.65 -14.50
N GLU A 143 -2.08 -2.90 -14.47
CA GLU A 143 -1.37 -3.54 -15.59
C GLU A 143 -2.26 -3.62 -16.84
N LYS A 144 -3.57 -3.88 -16.69
CA LYS A 144 -4.54 -3.80 -17.79
C LYS A 144 -4.71 -2.39 -18.35
N CYS A 145 -4.35 -1.36 -17.59
CA CYS A 145 -4.36 0.04 -18.01
C CYS A 145 -3.02 0.50 -18.58
N GLY A 146 -2.04 -0.41 -18.77
CA GLY A 146 -0.72 -0.11 -19.35
C GLY A 146 0.35 0.31 -18.34
N ALA A 147 0.04 0.36 -17.05
CA ALA A 147 1.03 0.66 -16.01
C ALA A 147 1.90 -0.56 -15.67
N GLU A 148 3.08 -0.32 -15.10
CA GLU A 148 3.94 -1.34 -14.51
C GLU A 148 3.88 -1.22 -12.98
N VAL A 149 3.44 -2.25 -12.28
CA VAL A 149 3.43 -2.24 -10.81
C VAL A 149 4.76 -2.80 -10.31
N THR A 150 5.62 -1.92 -9.79
CA THR A 150 7.02 -2.26 -9.51
C THR A 150 7.29 -2.63 -8.05
N GLY A 151 6.33 -2.40 -7.16
CA GLY A 151 6.47 -2.72 -5.75
C GLY A 151 5.20 -2.45 -4.95
N LEU A 152 5.21 -2.96 -3.72
CA LEU A 152 4.08 -2.95 -2.81
C LEU A 152 4.54 -2.49 -1.42
N CYS A 153 3.76 -1.64 -0.78
CA CYS A 153 4.02 -1.18 0.58
C CYS A 153 2.77 -1.31 1.45
N ALA A 154 2.96 -1.76 2.69
CA ALA A 154 1.96 -1.74 3.75
C ALA A 154 2.57 -1.24 5.07
N VAL A 155 1.73 -0.80 6.01
CA VAL A 155 2.20 -0.45 7.35
C VAL A 155 2.19 -1.67 8.26
N LEU A 156 1.09 -2.41 8.24
CA LEU A 156 0.89 -3.59 9.07
C LEU A 156 0.77 -4.84 8.20
N GLU A 157 1.26 -5.97 8.70
CA GLU A 157 0.97 -7.29 8.16
C GLU A 157 0.26 -8.15 9.20
N VAL A 158 -0.84 -8.78 8.76
CA VAL A 158 -1.53 -9.82 9.54
C VAL A 158 -0.87 -11.15 9.23
N GLN A 159 -0.13 -11.67 10.21
CA GLN A 159 0.58 -12.95 10.07
C GLN A 159 -0.38 -14.13 9.84
N GLY A 160 0.09 -15.14 9.12
CA GLY A 160 -0.66 -16.38 8.90
C GLY A 160 -1.73 -16.34 7.81
N LEU A 161 -1.91 -15.20 7.12
CA LEU A 161 -2.88 -15.07 6.01
C LEU A 161 -2.27 -15.25 4.61
N GLY A 162 -0.97 -15.53 4.51
CA GLY A 162 -0.30 -15.86 3.24
C GLY A 162 -0.18 -14.70 2.24
N GLY A 163 -0.34 -13.45 2.68
CA GLY A 163 -0.28 -12.27 1.82
C GLY A 163 1.06 -12.12 1.07
N ARG A 164 2.18 -12.40 1.75
CA ARG A 164 3.52 -12.38 1.14
C ARG A 164 3.68 -13.40 0.04
N ASP A 165 3.26 -14.64 0.30
CA ASP A 165 3.41 -15.73 -0.67
C ASP A 165 2.64 -15.43 -1.96
N ARG A 166 1.44 -14.84 -1.83
CA ARG A 166 0.61 -14.40 -2.96
C ARG A 166 1.28 -13.31 -3.81
N LEU A 167 2.14 -12.49 -3.21
CA LEU A 167 2.74 -11.30 -3.82
C LEU A 167 4.27 -11.47 -4.01
N SER A 168 4.75 -12.70 -3.97
CA SER A 168 6.17 -13.05 -3.89
C SER A 168 7.00 -12.69 -5.14
N ASP A 169 6.33 -12.35 -6.24
CA ASP A 169 6.97 -11.93 -7.49
C ASP A 169 7.29 -10.42 -7.55
N LEU A 170 6.85 -9.65 -6.56
CA LEU A 170 7.15 -8.22 -6.44
C LEU A 170 7.92 -7.89 -5.16
N PRO A 171 8.76 -6.83 -5.18
CA PRO A 171 9.27 -6.23 -3.97
C PRO A 171 8.12 -5.77 -3.05
N LEU A 172 8.19 -6.19 -1.78
CA LEU A 172 7.20 -5.87 -0.76
C LEU A 172 7.88 -5.34 0.49
N TYR A 173 7.49 -4.14 0.91
CA TYR A 173 7.89 -3.55 2.18
C TYR A 173 6.70 -3.49 3.14
N VAL A 174 6.87 -3.96 4.37
CA VAL A 174 5.87 -3.81 5.43
C VAL A 174 6.53 -3.18 6.64
N VAL A 175 6.04 -2.04 7.11
CA VAL A 175 6.70 -1.28 8.20
C VAL A 175 6.87 -2.12 9.48
N ASN A 176 5.82 -2.83 9.93
CA ASN A 176 5.91 -3.67 11.12
C ASN A 176 6.72 -4.97 10.92
N ASN A 177 7.05 -5.33 9.69
CA ASN A 177 7.78 -6.55 9.34
C ASN A 177 8.62 -6.37 8.05
N PRO A 178 9.67 -5.54 8.06
CA PRO A 178 10.43 -5.23 6.85
C PRO A 178 11.27 -6.44 6.40
N PRO A 179 11.64 -6.54 5.11
CA PRO A 179 12.53 -7.59 4.62
C PRO A 179 13.87 -7.60 5.37
N ALA A 180 14.46 -8.78 5.53
CA ALA A 180 15.78 -8.93 6.11
C ALA A 180 16.82 -8.21 5.24
N GLY A 181 17.46 -7.16 5.78
CA GLY A 181 18.44 -6.33 5.06
C GLY A 181 18.00 -4.88 4.79
N GLY A 182 16.74 -4.51 5.06
CA GLY A 182 16.23 -3.16 4.81
C GLY A 182 15.76 -2.94 3.36
N VAL A 183 15.51 -1.70 2.97
CA VAL A 183 15.17 -1.36 1.58
C VAL A 183 16.44 -1.51 0.72
N GLU A 184 16.60 -2.64 0.04
CA GLU A 184 17.65 -2.75 -0.97
C GLU A 184 17.26 -1.88 -2.17
N ALA A 185 17.83 -0.67 -2.22
CA ALA A 185 17.76 0.16 -3.41
C ALA A 185 18.40 -0.61 -4.58
N ARG A 186 17.61 -0.92 -5.61
CA ARG A 186 18.21 -1.37 -6.87
C ARG A 186 19.00 -0.18 -7.43
N SER A 187 20.32 -0.22 -7.30
CA SER A 187 21.20 0.70 -8.02
C SER A 187 20.88 0.57 -9.51
N GLY A 188 20.32 1.63 -10.09
CA GLY A 188 20.08 1.72 -11.51
C GLY A 188 21.38 1.54 -12.28
N ALA A 189 21.29 0.73 -13.33
CA ALA A 189 22.14 0.67 -14.52
C ALA A 189 23.55 1.27 -14.38
N GLU A 190 24.56 0.40 -14.29
CA GLU A 190 25.86 0.72 -14.88
C GLU A 190 25.66 0.78 -16.40
N ASP A 191 25.85 1.98 -16.97
CA ASP A 191 26.01 2.19 -18.40
C ASP A 191 27.14 1.28 -18.94
N GLY A 192 26.82 0.50 -19.96
CA GLY A 192 27.75 -0.28 -20.78
C GLY A 192 27.29 -0.35 -22.22
#